data_AF-A0A9N9GCP2-F1
#
_entry.id   AF-A0A9N9GCP2-F1
#
_cell.length_a   1.000
_cell.length_b   1.000
_cell.length_c   1.000
_cell.angle_alpha   90.00
_cell.angle_beta   90.00
_cell.angle_gamma   90.00
#
_symmetry.space_group_name_H-M   'P 1'
#
loop_
_entity.id
_entity.type
_entity.pdbx_description
1 polymer ?
#
loop_
_entity_poly.entity_id
_entity_poly.type
_entity_poly.pdbx_seq_one_letter_code
_entity_poly.pdbx_strand_id
1 'polypeptide(L)'
;MACFNPLVPLKKFFRRNDVKISKPKPTALPLIPPDFDDEETNTTEKVSKMLMKADELLLNHKYKEYVELLEQIVQMGSAKAAAKLGVVHHTGLMSIVPQDYAIACAYYFNALKFIYMISCNQWEMKLLLDIIAGLSDIYRFHMNRERDREIWDSGINAMEHIHQILQDPLCTKFLTHQDIQKRRAVRVHITYVLGLTAEADKDYSQALEYFTMCKRFGESGFATADKLVKKAQSKIKSLEPRVPRVKPICVECGHEPENKTELWALLVCPKCLSAACCSSQCLQNHRNSKHEK
;
A
#
# COMPACT_ATOMS: atom_id res chain seq x y z
N MET A 1 22.86 -14.79 14.33
CA MET A 1 22.20 -13.47 14.18
C MET A 1 20.73 -13.72 13.88
N ALA A 2 19.87 -13.54 14.89
CA ALA A 2 18.49 -14.01 14.86
C ALA A 2 17.59 -13.04 14.09
N CYS A 3 17.10 -13.51 12.95
CA CYS A 3 16.02 -12.89 12.19
C CYS A 3 14.73 -12.91 13.02
N PHE A 4 13.93 -11.83 12.94
CA PHE A 4 12.55 -11.85 13.40
C PHE A 4 11.83 -12.97 12.63
N ASN A 5 11.50 -14.05 13.32
CA ASN A 5 10.89 -15.24 12.75
C ASN A 5 9.37 -15.05 12.84
N PRO A 6 8.64 -14.84 11.73
CA PRO A 6 7.20 -14.78 11.78
C PRO A 6 6.66 -16.17 12.14
N LEU A 7 5.92 -16.24 13.23
CA LEU A 7 5.31 -17.47 13.72
C LEU A 7 4.51 -18.15 12.60
N VAL A 8 4.70 -19.47 12.56
CA VAL A 8 4.13 -20.47 11.66
C VAL A 8 2.60 -20.33 11.54
N PRO A 9 2.01 -20.53 10.34
CA PRO A 9 0.58 -20.39 10.14
C PRO A 9 -0.20 -21.52 10.82
N LEU A 10 -0.97 -21.20 11.86
CA LEU A 10 -1.98 -22.09 12.41
C LEU A 10 -3.14 -22.22 11.42
N LYS A 11 -3.13 -23.32 10.65
CA LYS A 11 -4.32 -23.84 9.98
C LYS A 11 -5.35 -24.25 11.05
N LYS A 12 -6.56 -23.70 10.99
CA LYS A 12 -7.80 -24.43 10.63
C LYS A 12 -9.06 -23.59 10.92
N PHE A 13 -9.96 -23.63 9.93
CA PHE A 13 -11.43 -23.63 9.98
C PHE A 13 -12.12 -22.85 11.10
N PHE A 14 -12.95 -21.86 10.74
CA PHE A 14 -14.38 -21.85 11.08
C PHE A 14 -15.19 -20.86 10.22
N ARG A 15 -16.49 -21.14 10.18
CA ARG A 15 -17.52 -20.65 9.26
C ARG A 15 -17.83 -19.16 9.40
N ARG A 16 -18.20 -18.53 8.28
CA ARG A 16 -18.83 -17.21 8.22
C ARG A 16 -20.14 -17.24 9.03
N ASN A 17 -20.19 -16.48 10.11
CA ASN A 17 -21.44 -15.95 10.64
C ASN A 17 -21.40 -14.43 10.43
N ASP A 18 -22.44 -13.91 9.80
CA ASP A 18 -22.62 -12.49 9.51
C ASP A 18 -22.71 -11.69 10.82
N VAL A 19 -21.62 -11.02 11.19
CA VAL A 19 -21.61 -10.06 12.31
C VAL A 19 -21.91 -8.69 11.74
N LYS A 20 -23.07 -8.13 12.15
CA LYS A 20 -23.48 -6.76 11.83
C LYS A 20 -22.42 -5.78 12.35
N ILE A 21 -21.86 -5.01 11.43
CA ILE A 21 -20.89 -3.94 11.69
C ILE A 21 -21.61 -2.83 12.49
N SER A 22 -21.33 -2.74 13.78
CA SER A 22 -21.70 -1.56 14.58
C SER A 22 -20.76 -0.41 14.19
N LYS A 23 -21.33 0.73 13.80
CA LYS A 23 -20.59 1.95 13.49
C LYS A 23 -19.68 2.35 14.67
N PRO A 24 -18.36 2.52 14.49
CA PRO A 24 -17.51 2.97 15.59
C PRO A 24 -17.77 4.44 15.85
N LYS A 25 -18.01 4.76 17.13
CA LYS A 25 -17.96 6.13 17.66
C LYS A 25 -16.48 6.54 17.70
N PRO A 26 -16.10 7.75 17.25
CA PRO A 26 -14.72 8.19 17.33
C PRO A 26 -14.31 8.31 18.79
N THR A 27 -13.52 7.36 19.28
CA THR A 27 -12.88 7.44 20.59
C THR A 27 -11.74 8.44 20.46
N ALA A 28 -12.00 9.70 20.82
CA ALA A 28 -10.91 10.63 21.09
C ALA A 28 -10.06 10.00 22.20
N LEU A 29 -8.82 9.62 21.85
CA LEU A 29 -7.84 9.13 22.81
C LEU A 29 -7.63 10.22 23.87
N PRO A 30 -7.82 9.92 25.17
CA PRO A 30 -7.57 10.88 26.22
C PRO A 30 -6.09 11.31 26.18
N LEU A 31 -5.86 12.60 25.96
CA LEU A 31 -4.55 13.24 26.18
C LEU A 31 -4.31 13.25 27.69
N ILE A 32 -3.74 12.17 28.24
CA ILE A 32 -3.21 12.17 29.60
C ILE A 32 -1.75 12.62 29.48
N PRO A 33 -1.38 13.80 30.01
CA PRO A 33 0.02 14.20 30.04
C PRO A 33 0.78 13.26 30.96
N PRO A 34 1.93 12.71 30.53
CA PRO A 34 2.76 11.90 31.39
C PRO A 34 3.43 12.79 32.45
N ASP A 35 3.26 12.42 33.72
CA ASP A 35 3.82 13.07 34.89
C ASP A 35 5.18 12.43 35.20
N PHE A 36 6.31 13.06 34.85
CA PHE A 36 7.64 12.50 35.14
C PHE A 36 8.72 13.55 35.37
N ASP A 37 9.46 13.32 36.45
CA ASP A 37 10.64 14.04 36.93
C ASP A 37 11.75 14.21 35.89
N ASP A 38 12.39 15.39 35.96
CA ASP A 38 13.55 15.82 35.19
C ASP A 38 14.81 14.99 35.51
N GLU A 39 15.14 14.04 34.63
CA GLU A 39 16.52 13.67 34.38
C GLU A 39 16.81 13.85 32.88
N GLU A 40 17.78 14.73 32.61
CA GLU A 40 18.21 15.30 31.34
C GLU A 40 18.82 14.25 30.38
N THR A 41 18.05 13.20 30.07
CA THR A 41 18.39 12.19 29.07
C THR A 41 17.83 12.60 27.71
N ASN A 42 18.69 12.64 26.68
CA ASN A 42 18.31 12.86 25.30
C ASN A 42 17.06 12.02 24.95
N THR A 43 15.99 12.67 24.51
CA THR A 43 14.68 12.05 24.22
C THR A 43 14.81 10.81 23.33
N THR A 44 15.79 10.82 22.42
CA THR A 44 16.07 9.69 21.50
C THR A 44 16.59 8.46 22.24
N GLU A 45 17.48 8.64 23.20
CA GLU A 45 18.02 7.55 24.03
C GLU A 45 16.94 7.00 24.96
N LYS A 46 16.13 7.90 25.54
CA LYS A 46 14.97 7.53 26.37
C LYS A 46 14.00 6.65 25.58
N VAL A 47 13.59 7.09 24.39
CA VAL A 47 12.71 6.31 23.48
C VAL A 47 13.34 4.96 23.14
N SER A 48 14.65 4.92 22.88
CA SER A 48 15.35 3.67 22.54
C SER A 48 15.34 2.67 23.70
N LYS A 49 15.61 3.13 24.94
CA LYS A 49 15.52 2.29 26.15
C LYS A 49 14.10 1.78 26.40
N MET A 50 13.10 2.65 26.21
CA MET A 50 11.69 2.26 26.36
C MET A 50 11.27 1.21 25.33
N LEU A 51 11.73 1.31 24.08
CA LEU A 51 11.48 0.31 23.05
C LEU A 51 12.11 -1.05 23.38
N MET A 52 13.33 -1.06 23.94
CA MET A 52 13.97 -2.29 24.41
C MET A 52 13.17 -2.94 25.54
N LYS A 53 12.73 -2.14 26.52
CA LYS A 53 11.86 -2.61 27.61
C LYS A 53 10.53 -3.17 27.08
N ALA A 54 9.94 -2.55 26.06
CA ALA A 54 8.73 -3.08 25.42
C ALA A 54 8.99 -4.47 24.79
N ASP A 55 10.13 -4.65 24.12
CA ASP A 55 10.51 -5.96 23.56
C ASP A 55 10.70 -7.02 24.66
N GLU A 56 11.25 -6.66 25.82
CA GLU A 56 11.34 -7.54 26.99
C GLU A 56 9.96 -7.90 27.57
N LEU A 57 9.04 -6.93 27.68
CA LEU A 57 7.67 -7.20 28.13
C LEU A 57 6.95 -8.17 27.19
N LEU A 58 7.14 -8.02 25.89
CA LEU A 58 6.58 -8.93 24.89
C LEU A 58 7.13 -10.36 25.05
N LEU A 59 8.44 -10.50 25.25
CA LEU A 59 9.10 -11.80 25.48
C LEU A 59 8.65 -12.46 26.79
N ASN A 60 8.38 -11.66 27.81
CA ASN A 60 7.87 -12.12 29.11
C ASN A 60 6.34 -12.30 29.14
N HIS A 61 5.66 -12.24 27.98
CA HIS A 61 4.21 -12.38 27.85
C HIS A 61 3.38 -11.35 28.65
N LYS A 62 3.98 -10.21 28.99
CA LYS A 62 3.33 -9.09 29.69
C LYS A 62 2.66 -8.15 28.69
N TYR A 63 1.66 -8.68 28.00
CA TYR A 63 1.06 -8.04 26.82
C TYR A 63 0.33 -6.72 27.11
N LYS A 64 -0.34 -6.60 28.26
CA LYS A 64 -1.03 -5.35 28.64
C LYS A 64 -0.02 -4.21 28.82
N GLU A 65 1.00 -4.45 29.64
CA GLU A 65 2.10 -3.51 29.89
C GLU A 65 2.86 -3.16 28.60
N TYR A 66 3.03 -4.14 27.70
CA TYR A 66 3.64 -3.93 26.38
C TYR A 66 2.84 -2.93 25.54
N VAL A 67 1.51 -3.10 25.45
CA VAL A 67 0.65 -2.20 24.66
C VAL A 67 0.64 -0.80 25.28
N GLU A 68 0.44 -0.69 26.59
CA GLU A 68 0.44 0.60 27.30
C GLU A 68 1.77 1.34 27.12
N LEU A 69 2.90 0.63 27.20
CA LEU A 69 4.21 1.23 26.99
C LEU A 69 4.40 1.68 25.53
N LEU A 70 3.95 0.91 24.56
CA LEU A 70 4.01 1.34 23.15
C LEU A 70 3.17 2.58 22.89
N GLU A 71 1.97 2.67 23.47
CA GLU A 71 1.10 3.85 23.35
C GLU A 71 1.81 5.10 23.89
N GLN A 72 2.48 5.00 25.05
CA GLN A 72 3.30 6.08 25.59
C GLN A 72 4.44 6.48 24.65
N ILE A 73 5.16 5.50 24.08
CA ILE A 73 6.27 5.78 23.15
C ILE A 73 5.76 6.42 21.84
N VAL A 74 4.53 6.08 21.40
CA VAL A 74 3.88 6.74 20.25
C VAL A 74 3.60 8.21 20.54
N GLN A 75 3.18 8.57 21.76
CA GLN A 75 2.99 9.98 22.14
C GLN A 75 4.31 10.78 22.08
N MET A 76 5.45 10.11 22.21
CA MET A 76 6.78 10.69 22.03
C MET A 76 7.22 10.78 20.55
N GLY A 77 6.36 10.43 19.59
CA GLY A 77 6.63 10.57 18.16
C GLY A 77 7.39 9.39 17.52
N SER A 78 7.42 8.21 18.15
CA SER A 78 8.17 7.06 17.61
C SER A 78 7.43 6.33 16.49
N ALA A 79 7.94 6.43 15.26
CA ALA A 79 7.47 5.66 14.11
C ALA A 79 7.51 4.14 14.37
N LYS A 80 8.54 3.66 15.07
CA LYS A 80 8.74 2.24 15.35
C LYS A 80 7.70 1.69 16.34
N ALA A 81 7.36 2.45 17.38
CA ALA A 81 6.29 2.07 18.30
C ALA A 81 4.93 2.06 17.60
N ALA A 82 4.66 3.06 16.76
CA ALA A 82 3.43 3.13 15.98
C ALA A 82 3.31 1.94 15.01
N ALA A 83 4.39 1.57 14.32
CA ALA A 83 4.41 0.38 13.47
C ALA A 83 4.17 -0.92 14.26
N LYS A 84 4.75 -1.06 15.47
CA LYS A 84 4.50 -2.21 16.36
C LYS A 84 3.04 -2.30 16.79
N LEU A 85 2.40 -1.18 17.16
CA LEU A 85 0.96 -1.16 17.45
C LEU A 85 0.11 -1.49 16.22
N GLY A 86 0.53 -1.02 15.03
CA GLY A 86 -0.08 -1.41 13.76
C GLY A 86 -0.09 -2.93 13.58
N VAL A 87 1.03 -3.60 13.87
CA VAL A 87 1.12 -5.07 13.83
C VAL A 87 0.23 -5.71 14.89
N VAL A 88 0.23 -5.21 16.13
CA VAL A 88 -0.61 -5.72 17.23
C VAL A 88 -2.09 -5.73 16.83
N HIS A 89 -2.60 -4.63 16.28
CA HIS A 89 -3.99 -4.56 15.83
C HIS A 89 -4.23 -5.33 14.52
N HIS A 90 -3.22 -5.46 13.66
CA HIS A 90 -3.33 -6.23 12.43
C HIS A 90 -3.46 -7.73 12.70
N THR A 91 -2.70 -8.29 13.64
CA THR A 91 -2.74 -9.73 13.95
C THR A 91 -3.68 -10.07 15.11
N GLY A 92 -4.09 -9.07 15.88
CA GLY A 92 -4.54 -9.27 17.25
C GLY A 92 -3.37 -9.64 18.17
N LEU A 93 -3.59 -9.50 19.48
CA LEU A 93 -2.65 -9.93 20.51
C LEU A 93 -3.42 -10.67 21.61
N MET A 94 -3.49 -12.00 21.45
CA MET A 94 -4.22 -12.90 22.34
C MET A 94 -5.67 -12.44 22.56
N SER A 95 -6.23 -12.67 23.75
CA SER A 95 -7.54 -12.18 24.16
C SER A 95 -7.52 -10.73 24.67
N ILE A 96 -6.38 -10.03 24.56
CA ILE A 96 -6.18 -8.69 25.13
C ILE A 96 -6.49 -7.62 24.10
N VAL A 97 -5.92 -7.75 22.89
CA VAL A 97 -6.20 -6.83 21.79
C VAL A 97 -6.86 -7.61 20.66
N PRO A 98 -8.14 -7.35 20.35
CA PRO A 98 -8.78 -7.96 19.20
C PRO A 98 -8.16 -7.44 17.91
N GLN A 99 -8.23 -8.27 16.87
CA GLN A 99 -7.83 -7.87 15.53
C GLN A 99 -8.76 -6.76 15.03
N ASP A 100 -8.17 -5.63 14.62
CA ASP A 100 -8.88 -4.48 14.06
C ASP A 100 -8.02 -3.82 12.98
N TYR A 101 -8.41 -4.03 11.72
CA TYR A 101 -7.68 -3.53 10.56
C TYR A 101 -7.75 -2.01 10.40
N ALA A 102 -8.83 -1.37 10.86
CA ALA A 102 -8.97 0.08 10.78
C ALA A 102 -8.01 0.76 11.76
N ILE A 103 -7.93 0.24 12.99
CA ILE A 103 -6.98 0.72 14.01
C ILE A 103 -5.54 0.40 13.57
N ALA A 104 -5.29 -0.77 12.98
CA ALA A 104 -3.98 -1.11 12.43
C ALA A 104 -3.53 -0.10 11.36
N CYS A 105 -4.41 0.24 10.41
CA CYS A 105 -4.15 1.28 9.42
C CYS A 105 -3.87 2.63 10.06
N ALA A 106 -4.64 3.06 11.07
CA ALA A 106 -4.41 4.32 11.77
C ALA A 106 -3.01 4.39 12.40
N TYR A 107 -2.57 3.31 13.05
CA TYR A 107 -1.21 3.24 13.61
C TYR A 107 -0.12 3.22 12.54
N TYR A 108 -0.33 2.51 11.42
CA TYR A 108 0.58 2.59 10.28
C TYR A 108 0.64 4.00 9.67
N PHE A 109 -0.48 4.72 9.57
CA PHE A 109 -0.49 6.10 9.11
C PHE A 109 0.24 7.04 10.06
N ASN A 110 0.09 6.85 11.37
CA ASN A 110 0.89 7.58 12.36
C ASN A 110 2.39 7.30 12.18
N ALA A 111 2.76 6.03 11.95
CA ALA A 111 4.16 5.68 11.69
C ALA A 111 4.71 6.38 10.43
N LEU A 112 3.94 6.40 9.33
CA LEU A 112 4.32 7.13 8.11
C LEU A 112 4.41 8.65 8.36
N LYS A 113 3.48 9.22 9.13
CA LYS A 113 3.51 10.64 9.50
C LYS A 113 4.79 11.00 10.26
N PHE A 114 5.21 10.17 11.22
CA PHE A 114 6.47 10.38 11.94
C PHE A 114 7.69 10.20 11.02
N ILE A 115 7.66 9.25 10.08
CA ILE A 115 8.71 9.11 9.06
C ILE A 115 8.83 10.38 8.20
N TYR A 116 7.71 11.02 7.83
CA TYR A 116 7.74 12.25 7.05
C TYR A 116 8.39 13.44 7.75
N MET A 117 8.48 13.41 9.09
CA MET A 117 9.18 14.44 9.85
C MET A 117 10.71 14.26 9.82
N ILE A 118 11.18 13.13 9.30
CA ILE A 118 12.60 12.79 9.17
C ILE A 118 13.04 13.01 7.71
N SER A 119 14.24 13.54 7.51
CA SER A 119 14.82 13.69 6.17
C SER A 119 14.87 12.33 5.45
N CYS A 120 14.49 12.30 4.16
CA CYS A 120 14.33 11.03 3.44
C CYS A 120 15.62 10.19 3.33
N ASN A 121 16.79 10.81 3.41
CA ASN A 121 18.09 10.13 3.43
C ASN A 121 18.40 9.42 4.76
N GLN A 122 17.60 9.65 5.80
CA GLN A 122 17.70 9.03 7.12
C GLN A 122 16.58 8.02 7.40
N TRP A 123 15.70 7.77 6.43
CA TRP A 123 14.62 6.81 6.61
C TRP A 123 15.15 5.38 6.80
N GLU A 124 14.66 4.71 7.86
CA GLU A 124 14.95 3.30 8.08
C GLU A 124 14.13 2.45 7.08
N MET A 125 14.76 2.05 5.97
CA MET A 125 14.10 1.31 4.88
C MET A 125 13.43 0.00 5.33
N LYS A 126 13.93 -0.63 6.41
CA LYS A 126 13.31 -1.81 6.98
C LYS A 126 11.96 -1.48 7.62
N LEU A 127 11.92 -0.46 8.48
CA LEU A 127 10.69 0.01 9.12
C LEU A 127 9.66 0.44 8.07
N LEU A 128 10.10 1.18 7.05
CA LEU A 128 9.24 1.59 5.94
C LEU A 128 8.67 0.38 5.19
N LEU A 129 9.49 -0.64 4.91
CA LEU A 129 9.04 -1.88 4.28
C LEU A 129 8.00 -2.61 5.14
N ASP A 130 8.23 -2.73 6.45
CA ASP A 130 7.30 -3.40 7.36
C ASP A 130 5.93 -2.70 7.38
N ILE A 131 5.90 -1.37 7.42
CA ILE A 131 4.67 -0.56 7.40
C ILE A 131 3.92 -0.72 6.07
N ILE A 132 4.62 -0.52 4.96
CA ILE A 132 4.03 -0.58 3.62
C ILE A 132 3.56 -2.00 3.27
N ALA A 133 4.31 -3.03 3.67
CA ALA A 133 3.89 -4.41 3.50
C ALA A 133 2.65 -4.72 4.35
N GLY A 134 2.57 -4.23 5.59
CA GLY A 134 1.41 -4.37 6.47
C GLY A 134 0.15 -3.74 5.87
N LEU A 135 0.22 -2.48 5.44
CA LEU A 135 -0.88 -1.80 4.74
C LEU A 135 -1.28 -2.52 3.45
N SER A 136 -0.30 -2.95 2.65
CA SER A 136 -0.53 -3.72 1.42
C SER A 136 -1.27 -5.03 1.69
N ASP A 137 -0.98 -5.70 2.79
CA ASP A 137 -1.65 -6.94 3.17
C ASP A 137 -3.11 -6.69 3.59
N ILE A 138 -3.34 -5.68 4.44
CA ILE A 138 -4.67 -5.26 4.88
C ILE A 138 -5.56 -4.94 3.67
N TYR A 139 -5.07 -4.13 2.73
CA TYR A 139 -5.84 -3.76 1.54
C TYR A 139 -6.14 -4.94 0.63
N ARG A 140 -5.21 -5.89 0.53
CA ARG A 140 -5.38 -7.04 -0.36
C ARG A 140 -6.36 -8.08 0.16
N PHE A 141 -6.53 -8.19 1.47
CA PHE A 141 -7.21 -9.33 2.07
C PHE A 141 -8.33 -8.98 3.04
N HIS A 142 -8.32 -7.77 3.60
CA HIS A 142 -9.15 -7.44 4.75
C HIS A 142 -10.03 -6.19 4.54
N MET A 143 -9.67 -5.34 3.58
CA MET A 143 -10.47 -4.19 3.20
C MET A 143 -11.12 -4.34 1.83
N ASN A 144 -12.21 -3.62 1.66
CA ASN A 144 -12.92 -3.49 0.40
C ASN A 144 -12.91 -2.02 -0.04
N ARG A 145 -12.51 -1.77 -1.29
CA ARG A 145 -12.36 -0.42 -1.86
C ARG A 145 -13.60 0.46 -1.71
N GLU A 146 -14.80 -0.09 -1.93
CA GLU A 146 -16.05 0.67 -1.88
C GLU A 146 -16.50 0.94 -0.43
N ARG A 147 -16.43 -0.09 0.43
CA ARG A 147 -16.86 0.01 1.83
C ARG A 147 -15.91 0.86 2.69
N ASP A 148 -14.61 0.69 2.51
CA ASP A 148 -13.58 1.26 3.39
C ASP A 148 -12.85 2.43 2.72
N ARG A 149 -13.57 3.14 1.83
CA ARG A 149 -13.02 4.12 0.89
C ARG A 149 -12.13 5.18 1.54
N GLU A 150 -12.55 5.76 2.66
CA GLU A 150 -11.81 6.85 3.33
C GLU A 150 -10.44 6.42 3.85
N ILE A 151 -10.38 5.26 4.52
CA ILE A 151 -9.12 4.69 5.03
C ILE A 151 -8.23 4.31 3.85
N TRP A 152 -8.83 3.68 2.84
CA TRP A 152 -8.13 3.28 1.63
C TRP A 152 -7.51 4.49 0.92
N ASP A 153 -8.29 5.53 0.60
CA ASP A 153 -7.84 6.75 -0.06
C ASP A 153 -6.72 7.44 0.74
N SER A 154 -6.86 7.53 2.05
CA SER A 154 -5.82 8.09 2.93
C SER A 154 -4.49 7.34 2.82
N GLY A 155 -4.53 6.01 2.79
CA GLY A 155 -3.31 5.23 2.64
C GLY A 155 -2.77 5.21 1.22
N ILE A 156 -3.61 5.27 0.18
CA ILE A 156 -3.16 5.43 -1.21
C ILE A 156 -2.38 6.75 -1.35
N ASN A 157 -2.93 7.85 -0.88
CA ASN A 157 -2.26 9.15 -0.92
C ASN A 157 -0.90 9.11 -0.21
N ALA A 158 -0.83 8.49 0.97
CA ALA A 158 0.44 8.32 1.68
C ALA A 158 1.43 7.44 0.90
N MET A 159 0.97 6.32 0.34
CA MET A 159 1.81 5.42 -0.46
C MET A 159 2.33 6.10 -1.73
N GLU A 160 1.52 6.87 -2.44
CA GLU A 160 1.93 7.63 -3.62
C GLU A 160 2.99 8.66 -3.29
N HIS A 161 2.81 9.40 -2.19
CA HIS A 161 3.78 10.37 -1.71
C HIS A 161 5.15 9.70 -1.42
N ILE A 162 5.14 8.56 -0.72
CA ILE A 162 6.36 7.76 -0.49
C ILE A 162 6.95 7.28 -1.81
N HIS A 163 6.12 6.82 -2.76
CA HIS A 163 6.59 6.36 -4.06
C HIS A 163 7.31 7.46 -4.84
N GLN A 164 6.82 8.70 -4.77
CA GLN A 164 7.44 9.87 -5.39
C GLN A 164 8.78 10.20 -4.72
N ILE A 165 8.81 10.30 -3.38
CA ILE A 165 10.05 10.57 -2.63
C ILE A 165 11.13 9.52 -2.92
N LEU A 166 10.76 8.24 -2.96
CA LEU A 166 11.71 7.17 -3.24
C LEU A 166 12.25 7.19 -4.68
N GLN A 167 11.71 7.99 -5.59
CA GLN A 167 12.27 8.21 -6.93
C GLN A 167 13.34 9.29 -6.96
N ASP A 168 13.40 10.16 -5.94
CA ASP A 168 14.37 11.23 -5.86
C ASP A 168 15.81 10.67 -5.70
N PRO A 169 16.76 11.06 -6.57
CA PRO A 169 18.17 10.75 -6.41
C PRO A 169 18.73 11.09 -5.02
N LEU A 170 18.29 12.18 -4.39
CA LEU A 170 18.75 12.60 -3.05
C LEU A 170 18.40 11.57 -1.97
N CYS A 171 17.22 10.97 -2.05
CA CYS A 171 16.78 9.95 -1.10
C CYS A 171 17.43 8.58 -1.35
N THR A 172 18.06 8.38 -2.51
CA THR A 172 18.61 7.08 -2.93
C THR A 172 20.13 7.03 -2.98
N LYS A 173 20.80 8.19 -3.06
CA LYS A 173 22.26 8.32 -3.23
C LYS A 173 23.09 7.57 -2.20
N PHE A 174 22.63 7.49 -0.95
CA PHE A 174 23.39 6.91 0.17
C PHE A 174 22.85 5.56 0.63
N LEU A 175 21.95 4.94 -0.12
CA LEU A 175 21.41 3.64 0.26
C LEU A 175 22.43 2.53 0.04
N THR A 176 22.55 1.66 1.04
CA THR A 176 23.33 0.42 0.91
C THR A 176 22.69 -0.51 -0.13
N HIS A 177 23.44 -1.50 -0.61
CA HIS A 177 22.87 -2.53 -1.49
C HIS A 177 21.63 -3.21 -0.87
N GLN A 178 21.67 -3.49 0.43
CA GLN A 178 20.55 -4.09 1.14
C GLN A 178 19.32 -3.16 1.19
N ASP A 179 19.55 -1.86 1.39
CA ASP A 179 18.47 -0.87 1.42
C ASP A 179 17.89 -0.58 0.03
N ILE A 180 18.69 -0.70 -1.03
CA ILE A 180 18.19 -0.67 -2.41
C ILE A 180 17.20 -1.82 -2.65
N GLN A 181 17.47 -3.02 -2.12
CA GLN A 181 16.54 -4.14 -2.23
C GLN A 181 15.25 -3.91 -1.42
N LYS A 182 15.35 -3.37 -0.19
CA LYS A 182 14.17 -2.99 0.61
C LYS A 182 13.34 -1.92 -0.09
N ARG A 183 13.98 -0.89 -0.63
CA ARG A 183 13.34 0.17 -1.44
C ARG A 183 12.60 -0.44 -2.63
N ARG A 184 13.20 -1.39 -3.35
CA ARG A 184 12.54 -2.11 -4.45
C ARG A 184 11.29 -2.83 -3.95
N ALA A 185 11.39 -3.57 -2.84
CA ALA A 185 10.26 -4.25 -2.23
C ALA A 185 9.13 -3.28 -1.83
N VAL A 186 9.46 -2.15 -1.20
CA VAL A 186 8.50 -1.07 -0.86
C VAL A 186 7.75 -0.61 -2.11
N ARG A 187 8.49 -0.29 -3.18
CA ARG A 187 7.90 0.19 -4.43
C ARG A 187 7.01 -0.85 -5.09
N VAL A 188 7.36 -2.14 -5.03
CA VAL A 188 6.50 -3.23 -5.52
C VAL A 188 5.19 -3.29 -4.72
N HIS A 189 5.26 -3.23 -3.39
CA HIS A 189 4.06 -3.25 -2.55
C HIS A 189 3.12 -2.08 -2.85
N ILE A 190 3.65 -0.84 -2.89
CA ILE A 190 2.88 0.36 -3.22
C ILE A 190 2.22 0.21 -4.58
N THR A 191 3.01 -0.07 -5.61
CA THR A 191 2.53 -0.07 -6.99
C THR A 191 1.51 -1.19 -7.24
N TYR A 192 1.64 -2.32 -6.54
CA TYR A 192 0.66 -3.38 -6.63
C TYR A 192 -0.70 -2.96 -6.05
N VAL A 193 -0.70 -2.23 -4.92
CA VAL A 193 -1.91 -1.68 -4.31
C VAL A 193 -2.53 -0.59 -5.20
N LEU A 194 -1.72 0.28 -5.81
CA LEU A 194 -2.22 1.25 -6.80
C LEU A 194 -2.90 0.56 -7.98
N GLY A 195 -2.30 -0.52 -8.49
CA GLY A 195 -2.91 -1.36 -9.53
C GLY A 195 -4.25 -1.96 -9.11
N LEU A 196 -4.37 -2.46 -7.88
CA LEU A 196 -5.63 -2.96 -7.34
C LEU A 196 -6.69 -1.86 -7.18
N THR A 197 -6.27 -0.66 -6.79
CA THR A 197 -7.15 0.49 -6.62
C THR A 197 -7.73 0.91 -7.96
N ALA A 198 -6.87 1.10 -8.97
CA ALA A 198 -7.30 1.41 -10.33
C ALA A 198 -8.20 0.31 -10.93
N GLU A 199 -7.90 -0.97 -10.68
CA GLU A 199 -8.74 -2.08 -11.14
C GLU A 199 -10.14 -2.06 -10.49
N ALA A 200 -10.21 -1.77 -9.19
CA ALA A 200 -11.47 -1.64 -8.46
C ALA A 200 -12.28 -0.42 -8.93
N ASP A 201 -11.60 0.68 -9.25
CA ASP A 201 -12.19 1.90 -9.80
C ASP A 201 -12.50 1.77 -11.32
N LYS A 202 -12.28 0.57 -11.90
CA LYS A 202 -12.51 0.20 -13.32
C LYS A 202 -11.64 0.95 -14.34
N ASP A 203 -10.57 1.59 -13.89
CA ASP A 203 -9.52 2.14 -14.76
C ASP A 203 -8.51 1.04 -15.12
N TYR A 204 -8.90 0.18 -16.08
CA TYR A 204 -8.07 -0.95 -16.49
C TYR A 204 -6.77 -0.55 -17.18
N SER A 205 -6.73 0.63 -17.82
CA SER A 205 -5.53 1.16 -18.46
C SER A 205 -4.48 1.50 -17.40
N GLN A 206 -4.89 2.27 -16.39
CA GLN A 206 -4.01 2.65 -15.29
C GLN A 206 -3.60 1.44 -14.44
N ALA A 207 -4.52 0.50 -14.20
CA ALA A 207 -4.21 -0.75 -13.52
C ALA A 207 -3.14 -1.57 -14.26
N LEU A 208 -3.25 -1.68 -15.59
CA LEU A 208 -2.28 -2.39 -16.44
C LEU A 208 -0.89 -1.74 -16.36
N GLU A 209 -0.82 -0.41 -16.36
CA GLU A 209 0.43 0.34 -16.19
C GLU A 209 1.10 0.00 -14.84
N TYR A 210 0.36 0.08 -13.74
CA TYR A 210 0.89 -0.24 -12.41
C TYR A 210 1.37 -1.68 -12.29
N PHE A 211 0.60 -2.67 -12.76
CA PHE A 211 1.07 -4.06 -12.73
C PHE A 211 2.30 -4.28 -13.61
N THR A 212 2.41 -3.56 -14.72
CA THR A 212 3.60 -3.56 -15.57
C THR A 212 4.81 -2.95 -14.84
N MET A 213 4.62 -1.86 -14.09
CA MET A 213 5.66 -1.28 -13.25
C MET A 213 6.15 -2.26 -12.17
N CYS A 214 5.26 -3.02 -11.52
CA CYS A 214 5.66 -4.08 -10.58
C CYS A 214 6.60 -5.10 -11.25
N LYS A 215 6.29 -5.52 -12.48
CA LYS A 215 7.16 -6.42 -13.25
C LYS A 215 8.51 -5.77 -13.59
N ARG A 216 8.53 -4.47 -13.91
CA ARG A 216 9.76 -3.71 -14.22
C ARG A 216 10.68 -3.56 -13.02
N PHE A 217 10.13 -3.38 -11.81
CA PHE A 217 10.96 -3.36 -10.59
C PHE A 217 11.60 -4.72 -10.34
N GLY A 218 10.87 -5.80 -10.62
CA GLY A 218 11.38 -7.16 -10.52
C GLY A 218 11.55 -7.66 -9.10
N GLU A 219 12.11 -8.86 -8.97
CA GLU A 219 12.35 -9.50 -7.67
C GLU A 219 13.41 -8.73 -6.86
N SER A 220 13.23 -8.75 -5.55
CA SER A 220 14.00 -7.98 -4.55
C SER A 220 14.62 -8.87 -3.47
N GLY A 221 14.32 -10.17 -3.48
CA GLY A 221 14.73 -11.11 -2.43
C GLY A 221 13.81 -11.11 -1.20
N PHE A 222 12.73 -10.32 -1.21
CA PHE A 222 11.71 -10.31 -0.18
C PHE A 222 10.50 -11.12 -0.64
N ALA A 223 10.25 -12.25 0.04
CA ALA A 223 9.28 -13.25 -0.41
C ALA A 223 7.86 -12.71 -0.65
N THR A 224 7.40 -11.73 0.12
CA THR A 224 6.09 -11.10 -0.06
C THR A 224 6.04 -10.23 -1.32
N ALA A 225 7.06 -9.40 -1.54
CA ALA A 225 7.18 -8.56 -2.73
C ALA A 225 7.38 -9.42 -4.00
N ASP A 226 8.23 -10.43 -3.94
CA ASP A 226 8.50 -11.31 -5.10
C ASP A 226 7.25 -12.09 -5.51
N LYS A 227 6.42 -12.50 -4.54
CA LYS A 227 5.08 -13.05 -4.81
C LYS A 227 4.17 -12.03 -5.51
N LEU A 228 4.23 -10.76 -5.14
CA LEU A 228 3.46 -9.70 -5.80
C LEU A 228 3.90 -9.46 -7.24
N VAL A 229 5.20 -9.49 -7.52
CA VAL A 229 5.73 -9.42 -8.89
C VAL A 229 5.14 -10.54 -9.76
N LYS A 230 5.12 -11.77 -9.24
CA LYS A 230 4.51 -12.92 -9.95
C LYS A 230 3.00 -12.76 -10.14
N LYS A 231 2.28 -12.30 -9.11
CA LYS A 231 0.84 -12.02 -9.22
C LYS A 231 0.53 -10.89 -10.21
N ALA A 232 1.38 -9.88 -10.30
CA ALA A 232 1.23 -8.78 -11.25
C ALA A 232 1.29 -9.30 -12.69
N GLN A 233 2.16 -10.28 -12.99
CA GLN A 233 2.20 -10.93 -14.31
C GLN A 233 0.87 -11.60 -14.67
N SER A 234 0.24 -12.30 -13.73
CA SER A 234 -1.09 -12.88 -13.95
C SER A 234 -2.16 -11.81 -14.17
N LYS A 235 -2.11 -10.70 -13.41
CA LYS A 235 -3.02 -9.56 -13.56
C LYS A 235 -2.88 -8.90 -14.93
N ILE A 236 -1.66 -8.66 -15.41
CA ILE A 236 -1.37 -8.15 -16.76
C ILE A 236 -2.08 -9.00 -17.81
N LYS A 237 -1.87 -10.33 -17.79
CA LYS A 237 -2.50 -11.25 -18.76
C LYS A 237 -4.03 -11.18 -18.73
N SER A 238 -4.63 -10.98 -17.56
CA SER A 238 -6.09 -10.87 -17.42
C SER A 238 -6.67 -9.51 -17.86
N LEU A 239 -5.86 -8.44 -17.76
CA LEU A 239 -6.27 -7.06 -18.07
C LEU A 239 -5.96 -6.67 -19.51
N GLU A 240 -4.89 -7.23 -20.11
CA GLU A 240 -4.48 -6.96 -21.49
C GLU A 240 -5.61 -7.06 -22.53
N PRO A 241 -6.56 -8.02 -22.45
CA PRO A 241 -7.69 -8.08 -23.38
C PRO A 241 -8.77 -7.02 -23.10
N ARG A 242 -8.81 -6.45 -21.90
CA ARG A 242 -9.80 -5.45 -21.46
C ARG A 242 -9.36 -4.02 -21.76
N VAL A 243 -8.07 -3.80 -22.00
CA VAL A 243 -7.53 -2.49 -22.37
C VAL A 243 -7.47 -2.40 -23.89
N PRO A 244 -8.20 -1.45 -24.51
CA PRO A 244 -8.12 -1.22 -25.94
C PRO A 244 -6.67 -0.96 -26.38
N ARG A 245 -6.15 -1.75 -27.34
CA ARG A 245 -4.80 -1.59 -27.89
C ARG A 245 -4.83 -0.65 -29.07
N VAL A 246 -5.25 0.58 -28.81
CA VAL A 246 -5.63 1.50 -29.86
C VAL A 246 -4.65 2.66 -29.88
N LYS A 247 -4.04 2.90 -31.05
CA LYS A 247 -3.27 4.13 -31.23
C LYS A 247 -4.22 5.32 -31.08
N PRO A 248 -3.80 6.43 -30.46
CA PRO A 248 -4.60 7.62 -30.30
C PRO A 248 -4.70 8.38 -31.63
N ILE A 249 -5.07 7.69 -32.70
CA ILE A 249 -5.14 8.20 -34.06
C ILE A 249 -6.34 7.54 -34.70
N CYS A 250 -7.19 8.32 -35.35
CA CYS A 250 -8.29 7.79 -36.12
C CYS A 250 -7.74 6.91 -37.26
N VAL A 251 -8.09 5.62 -37.28
CA VAL A 251 -7.59 4.70 -38.32
C VAL A 251 -8.14 5.00 -39.72
N GLU A 252 -9.22 5.76 -39.80
CA GLU A 252 -9.91 6.07 -41.05
C GLU A 252 -9.42 7.39 -41.66
N CYS A 253 -9.30 8.45 -40.86
CA CYS A 253 -8.94 9.78 -41.36
C CYS A 253 -7.59 10.31 -40.86
N GLY A 254 -6.88 9.56 -40.01
CA GLY A 254 -5.57 9.96 -39.49
C GLY A 254 -5.59 11.08 -38.43
N HIS A 255 -6.77 11.50 -37.95
CA HIS A 255 -6.89 12.53 -36.94
C HIS A 255 -6.21 12.13 -35.61
N GLU A 256 -5.29 12.97 -35.13
CA GLU A 256 -4.62 12.84 -33.83
C GLU A 256 -5.27 13.82 -32.83
N PRO A 257 -5.73 13.35 -31.66
CA PRO A 257 -6.29 14.21 -30.61
C PRO A 257 -5.25 15.17 -30.05
N GLU A 258 -5.62 16.43 -29.85
CA GLU A 258 -4.70 17.44 -29.30
C GLU A 258 -4.70 17.47 -27.76
N ASN A 259 -5.74 16.91 -27.14
CA ASN A 259 -5.93 16.92 -25.68
C ASN A 259 -6.55 15.62 -25.15
N LYS A 260 -6.52 15.45 -23.82
CA LYS A 260 -7.06 14.26 -23.14
C LYS A 260 -8.56 14.07 -23.39
N THR A 261 -9.33 15.14 -23.51
CA THR A 261 -10.79 15.07 -23.71
C THR A 261 -11.12 14.46 -25.06
N GLU A 262 -10.44 14.88 -26.12
CA GLU A 262 -10.59 14.33 -27.47
C GLU A 262 -10.07 12.89 -27.57
N LEU A 263 -8.99 12.58 -26.86
CA LEU A 263 -8.45 11.22 -26.78
C LEU A 263 -9.50 10.22 -26.26
N TRP A 264 -10.21 10.59 -25.19
CA TRP A 264 -11.26 9.75 -24.62
C TRP A 264 -12.56 9.74 -25.44
N ALA A 265 -12.75 10.70 -26.34
CA ALA A 265 -13.88 10.74 -27.27
C ALA A 265 -13.71 9.80 -28.48
N LEU A 266 -12.49 9.25 -28.69
CA LEU A 266 -12.25 8.28 -29.76
C LEU A 266 -13.09 7.01 -29.55
N LEU A 267 -13.83 6.63 -30.58
CA LEU A 267 -14.65 5.44 -30.58
C LEU A 267 -13.82 4.22 -30.96
N VAL A 268 -13.73 3.24 -30.06
CA VAL A 268 -13.03 1.98 -30.32
C VAL A 268 -13.96 1.00 -31.03
N CYS A 269 -13.47 0.38 -32.11
CA CYS A 269 -14.20 -0.71 -32.75
C CYS A 269 -14.31 -1.92 -31.80
N PRO A 270 -15.54 -2.35 -31.42
CA PRO A 270 -15.73 -3.42 -30.45
C PRO A 270 -15.34 -4.81 -30.99
N LYS A 271 -15.24 -4.97 -32.32
CA LYS A 271 -14.76 -6.21 -32.96
C LYS A 271 -13.22 -6.27 -33.02
N CYS A 272 -12.56 -5.17 -33.36
CA CYS A 272 -11.10 -5.12 -33.49
C CYS A 272 -10.35 -4.91 -32.16
N LEU A 273 -10.93 -4.14 -31.24
CA LEU A 273 -10.31 -3.63 -30.01
C LEU A 273 -8.95 -2.92 -30.19
N SER A 274 -8.57 -2.62 -31.44
CA SER A 274 -7.28 -2.06 -31.85
C SER A 274 -7.41 -0.86 -32.81
N ALA A 275 -8.63 -0.49 -33.19
CA ALA A 275 -8.93 0.62 -34.10
C ALA A 275 -9.76 1.69 -33.39
N ALA A 276 -9.30 2.95 -33.42
CA ALA A 276 -10.02 4.14 -32.93
C ALA A 276 -10.55 4.93 -34.11
N CYS A 277 -11.70 5.57 -33.91
CA CYS A 277 -12.31 6.45 -34.88
C CYS A 277 -12.76 7.74 -34.20
N CYS A 278 -12.50 8.89 -34.81
CA CYS A 278 -12.87 10.19 -34.24
C CYS A 278 -14.38 10.50 -34.31
N SER A 279 -15.14 9.75 -35.10
CA SER A 279 -16.57 9.94 -35.29
C SER A 279 -17.29 8.61 -35.54
N SER A 280 -18.62 8.61 -35.35
CA SER A 280 -19.49 7.49 -35.71
C SER A 280 -19.37 7.13 -37.20
N GLN A 281 -19.22 8.13 -38.07
CA GLN A 281 -19.04 7.93 -39.51
C GLN A 281 -17.74 7.18 -39.82
N CYS A 282 -16.61 7.60 -39.23
CA CYS A 282 -15.34 6.90 -39.40
C CYS A 282 -15.41 5.46 -38.89
N LEU A 283 -16.10 5.22 -37.78
CA LEU A 283 -16.29 3.88 -37.24
C LEU A 283 -17.14 2.99 -38.17
N GLN A 284 -18.19 3.55 -38.78
CA GLN A 284 -19.03 2.81 -39.72
C GLN A 284 -18.27 2.48 -41.00
N ASN A 285 -17.52 3.43 -41.56
CA ASN A 285 -16.65 3.18 -42.73
C ASN A 285 -15.60 2.09 -42.45
N HIS A 286 -14.97 2.12 -41.28
CA HIS A 286 -14.03 1.09 -40.85
C HIS A 286 -14.71 -0.30 -40.76
N ARG A 287 -15.92 -0.38 -40.19
CA ARG A 287 -16.65 -1.66 -40.08
C ARG A 287 -17.02 -2.22 -41.44
N ASN A 288 -17.52 -1.39 -42.35
CA ASN A 288 -17.92 -1.81 -43.68
C ASN A 288 -16.71 -2.29 -44.51
N SER A 289 -15.55 -1.63 -44.36
CA SER A 289 -14.34 -2.00 -45.10
C SER A 289 -13.60 -3.23 -44.56
N LYS A 290 -13.66 -3.49 -43.24
CA LYS A 290 -12.85 -4.53 -42.58
C LYS A 290 -13.64 -5.71 -42.00
N HIS A 291 -14.96 -5.63 -41.86
CA HIS A 291 -15.78 -6.67 -41.23
C HIS A 291 -16.96 -7.16 -42.06
N GLU A 292 -17.27 -6.55 -43.20
CA GLU A 292 -18.35 -6.97 -44.11
C GLU A 292 -17.80 -7.61 -45.39
N LYS A 293 -16.76 -8.44 -45.27
CA LYS A 293 -16.39 -9.44 -46.30
C LYS A 293 -16.76 -10.83 -45.83
#